data_AF-A0A9W6UV36-F1
#
_entry.id   AF-A0A9W6UV36-F1
#
_cell.length_a   1.000
_cell.length_b   1.000
_cell.length_c   1.000
_cell.angle_alpha   90.00
_cell.angle_beta   90.00
_cell.angle_gamma   90.00
#
_symmetry.space_group_name_H-M   'P 1'
#
loop_
_entity.id
_entity.type
_entity.pdbx_description
1 polymer ?
#
loop_
_entity_poly.entity_id
_entity_poly.type
_entity_poly.pdbx_seq_one_letter_code
_entity_poly.pdbx_strand_id
1 'polypeptide(L)'
;MRQQLRAGMYQQGVGTWFTATVKLTRPNRYEVQFDNEGELAWGQRLPVAALDEERRMFPRDPQHTPGWLRRGAGELRIAKPFDSFAPDGTPVVNRPEVPEGEWDAVVRYLEQAPIVLAARGFDVDVLDPARPRRVPLTYHTDGTWVWSGAVGYHLRVHGVPPEPELVAHIRSGGFQVPEVSDEVRSQAVAAITGPA
;
A
#
# COMPACT_ATOMS: atom_id res chain seq x y z
N MET A 1 4.83 -25.50 5.13
CA MET A 1 5.32 -26.38 4.03
C MET A 1 5.91 -25.61 2.86
N ARG A 2 5.19 -24.70 2.17
CA ARG A 2 5.74 -23.91 1.04
C ARG A 2 6.97 -23.04 1.40
N GLN A 3 6.93 -22.35 2.55
CA GLN A 3 8.07 -21.51 3.00
C GLN A 3 9.34 -22.32 3.32
N GLN A 4 9.19 -23.52 3.87
CA GLN A 4 10.33 -24.41 4.13
C GLN A 4 10.98 -24.89 2.83
N LEU A 5 10.18 -25.18 1.81
CA LEU A 5 10.69 -25.57 0.49
C LEU A 5 11.40 -24.40 -0.21
N ARG A 6 10.86 -23.17 -0.11
CA ARG A 6 11.52 -21.97 -0.64
C ARG A 6 12.84 -21.69 0.08
N ALA A 7 12.85 -21.75 1.41
CA ALA A 7 14.08 -21.57 2.19
C ALA A 7 15.14 -22.62 1.85
N GLY A 8 14.74 -23.88 1.62
CA GLY A 8 15.66 -24.95 1.19
C GLY A 8 16.19 -24.80 -0.24
N MET A 9 15.53 -24.02 -1.08
CA MET A 9 15.93 -23.76 -2.47
C MET A 9 16.50 -22.35 -2.68
N TYR A 10 16.70 -21.60 -1.61
CA TYR A 10 17.30 -20.27 -1.66
C TYR A 10 18.78 -20.37 -2.05
N GLN A 11 19.18 -19.53 -2.99
CA GLN A 11 20.57 -19.33 -3.37
C GLN A 11 20.98 -17.87 -3.13
N GLN A 12 22.12 -17.67 -2.48
CA GLN A 12 22.64 -16.34 -2.20
C GLN A 12 22.88 -15.56 -3.52
N GLY A 13 22.40 -14.32 -3.59
CA GLY A 13 22.51 -13.46 -4.78
C GLY A 13 21.51 -13.80 -5.91
N VAL A 14 20.87 -14.97 -5.89
CA VAL A 14 19.89 -15.38 -6.93
C VAL A 14 18.46 -15.37 -6.39
N GLY A 15 18.27 -15.65 -5.10
CA GLY A 15 16.97 -15.74 -4.45
C GLY A 15 16.35 -17.13 -4.50
N THR A 16 15.02 -17.18 -4.41
CA THR A 16 14.22 -18.41 -4.56
C THR A 16 13.13 -18.23 -5.62
N TRP A 17 12.48 -19.33 -5.99
CA TRP A 17 11.33 -19.35 -6.91
C TRP A 17 10.10 -18.66 -6.36
N PHE A 18 9.33 -17.99 -7.23
CA PHE A 18 8.07 -17.29 -6.92
C PHE A 18 6.84 -18.19 -7.11
N THR A 19 6.80 -18.93 -8.21
CA THR A 19 5.72 -19.90 -8.50
C THR A 19 6.30 -21.28 -8.81
N ALA A 20 5.52 -22.32 -8.53
CA ALA A 20 5.86 -23.70 -8.88
C ALA A 20 4.65 -24.33 -9.57
N THR A 21 4.84 -24.83 -10.79
CA THR A 21 3.81 -25.54 -11.55
C THR A 21 4.09 -27.03 -11.52
N VAL A 22 3.12 -27.82 -11.06
CA VAL A 22 3.21 -29.29 -11.03
C VAL A 22 2.35 -29.85 -12.16
N LYS A 23 2.98 -30.56 -13.10
CA LYS A 23 2.28 -31.34 -14.13
C LYS A 23 2.27 -32.81 -13.72
N LEU A 24 1.06 -33.37 -13.54
CA LEU A 24 0.87 -34.77 -13.19
C LEU A 24 0.43 -35.57 -14.42
N THR A 25 1.27 -36.51 -14.85
CA THR A 25 0.99 -37.43 -15.96
C THR A 25 0.84 -38.85 -15.40
N ARG A 26 -0.38 -39.39 -15.42
CA ARG A 26 -0.67 -40.75 -14.97
C ARG A 26 0.03 -41.80 -15.87
N PRO A 27 0.40 -42.98 -15.35
CA PRO A 27 0.07 -43.49 -14.00
C PRO A 27 1.03 -43.08 -12.88
N ASN A 28 2.24 -42.54 -13.13
CA ASN A 28 3.21 -42.25 -12.05
C ASN A 28 4.28 -41.16 -12.37
N ARG A 29 4.12 -40.34 -13.43
CA ARG A 29 5.12 -39.29 -13.75
C ARG A 29 4.63 -37.93 -13.27
N TYR A 30 5.47 -37.19 -12.56
CA TYR A 30 5.22 -35.79 -12.24
C TYR A 30 6.42 -34.93 -12.64
N GLU A 31 6.16 -33.72 -13.09
CA GLU A 31 7.16 -32.71 -13.42
C GLU A 31 6.85 -31.45 -12.61
N VAL A 32 7.87 -30.88 -11.96
CA VAL A 32 7.74 -29.63 -11.20
C VAL A 32 8.63 -28.59 -11.87
N GLN A 33 8.03 -27.48 -12.28
CA GLN A 33 8.73 -26.35 -12.87
C GLN A 33 8.68 -25.18 -11.89
N PHE A 34 9.84 -24.60 -11.60
CA PHE A 34 9.98 -23.46 -10.70
C PHE A 34 10.27 -22.21 -11.53
N ASP A 35 9.54 -21.14 -11.25
CA ASP A 35 9.71 -19.85 -11.93
C ASP A 35 10.33 -18.84 -10.96
N ASN A 36 11.50 -18.32 -11.32
CA ASN A 36 12.27 -17.34 -10.56
C ASN A 36 12.16 -15.93 -11.15
N GLU A 37 11.43 -15.75 -12.25
CA GLU A 37 11.39 -14.49 -13.00
C GLU A 37 9.97 -13.96 -13.19
N GLY A 38 9.03 -14.87 -13.49
CA GLY A 38 7.65 -14.52 -13.84
C GLY A 38 6.95 -13.73 -12.76
N GLU A 39 6.25 -12.68 -13.21
CA GLU A 39 5.29 -11.96 -12.38
C GLU A 39 4.20 -12.94 -11.94
N LEU A 40 3.77 -12.84 -10.68
CA LEU A 40 2.79 -13.75 -10.08
C LEU A 40 1.54 -13.82 -10.97
N ALA A 41 1.41 -14.92 -11.71
CA ALA A 41 0.45 -15.10 -12.78
C ALA A 41 -0.98 -15.34 -12.28
N TRP A 42 -1.47 -14.53 -11.34
CA TRP A 42 -2.84 -14.56 -10.83
C TRP A 42 -3.30 -13.18 -10.33
N GLY A 43 -3.03 -12.11 -11.07
CA GLY A 43 -3.71 -10.80 -10.96
C GLY A 43 -3.68 -10.06 -9.60
N GLN A 44 -3.17 -10.67 -8.54
CA GLN A 44 -3.02 -10.08 -7.22
C GLN A 44 -1.64 -9.45 -7.14
N ARG A 45 -1.62 -8.12 -7.23
CA ARG A 45 -0.46 -7.32 -6.84
C ARG A 45 -0.19 -7.59 -5.35
N LEU A 46 1.00 -8.09 -5.05
CA LEU A 46 1.42 -8.24 -3.66
C LEU A 46 1.44 -6.86 -2.99
N PRO A 47 0.99 -6.75 -1.73
CA PRO A 47 1.23 -5.55 -0.92
C PRO A 47 2.75 -5.25 -0.90
N VAL A 48 3.14 -3.97 -0.85
CA VAL A 48 4.57 -3.58 -0.77
C VAL A 48 5.27 -4.28 0.38
N ALA A 49 4.61 -4.39 1.52
CA ALA A 49 5.13 -5.11 2.68
C ALA A 49 5.58 -6.54 2.36
N ALA A 50 4.82 -7.26 1.52
CA ALA A 50 5.15 -8.62 1.11
C ALA A 50 6.30 -8.65 0.09
N LEU A 51 6.44 -7.63 -0.76
CA LEU A 51 7.58 -7.48 -1.66
C LEU A 51 8.86 -7.13 -0.89
N ASP A 52 8.77 -6.27 0.12
CA ASP A 52 9.88 -5.90 0.98
C ASP A 52 10.30 -7.06 1.88
N GLU A 53 9.33 -7.80 2.43
CA GLU A 53 9.60 -9.04 3.15
C GLU A 53 10.26 -10.10 2.26
N GLU A 54 9.78 -10.28 1.03
CA GLU A 54 10.40 -11.15 0.04
C GLU A 54 11.85 -10.75 -0.26
N ARG A 55 12.13 -9.45 -0.42
CA ARG A 55 13.50 -8.93 -0.61
C ARG A 55 14.39 -9.15 0.61
N ARG A 56 13.84 -9.01 1.82
CA ARG A 56 14.55 -9.20 3.09
C ARG A 56 14.88 -10.68 3.33
N MET A 57 13.91 -11.56 3.10
CA MET A 57 14.06 -13.00 3.33
C MET A 57 14.89 -13.69 2.27
N PHE A 58 14.77 -13.25 1.01
CA PHE A 58 15.46 -13.87 -0.13
C PHE A 58 16.20 -12.80 -0.95
N PRO A 59 17.31 -12.25 -0.41
CA PRO A 59 18.05 -11.19 -1.09
C PRO A 59 18.65 -11.71 -2.41
N ARG A 60 18.54 -10.86 -3.43
CA ARG A 60 18.96 -11.11 -4.82
C ARG A 60 19.87 -9.98 -5.29
N ASP A 61 20.83 -10.32 -6.14
CA ASP A 61 21.65 -9.34 -6.84
C ASP A 61 20.81 -8.61 -7.90
N PRO A 62 21.18 -7.39 -8.30
CA PRO A 62 20.41 -6.60 -9.27
C PRO A 62 20.17 -7.31 -10.60
N GLN A 63 21.09 -8.20 -11.01
CA GLN A 63 21.00 -8.99 -12.24
C GLN A 63 19.96 -10.11 -12.15
N HIS A 64 19.69 -10.63 -10.95
CA HIS A 64 18.74 -11.70 -10.68
C HIS A 64 17.42 -11.20 -10.07
N THR A 65 17.26 -9.88 -9.93
CA THR A 65 16.03 -9.29 -9.41
C THR A 65 15.07 -8.98 -10.56
N PRO A 66 13.91 -9.63 -10.65
CA PRO A 66 12.95 -9.37 -11.73
C PRO A 66 12.52 -7.90 -11.77
N GLY A 67 12.17 -7.39 -12.94
CA GLY A 67 11.78 -5.98 -13.13
C GLY A 67 10.58 -5.57 -12.27
N TRP A 68 9.57 -6.45 -12.14
CA TRP A 68 8.40 -6.22 -11.29
C TRP A 68 8.78 -6.18 -9.80
N LEU A 69 9.73 -7.01 -9.37
CA LEU A 69 10.20 -6.96 -7.98
C LEU A 69 11.05 -5.72 -7.76
N ARG A 70 11.91 -5.31 -8.71
CA ARG A 70 12.76 -4.10 -8.65
C ARG A 70 11.97 -2.81 -8.56
N ARG A 71 10.89 -2.67 -9.33
CA ARG A 71 10.04 -1.47 -9.37
C ARG A 71 9.26 -1.20 -8.08
N GLY A 72 9.26 -2.13 -7.11
CA GLY A 72 8.34 -2.05 -5.97
C GLY A 72 6.90 -2.32 -6.43
N ALA A 73 5.91 -2.26 -5.53
CA ALA A 73 4.53 -2.48 -5.96
C ALA A 73 4.09 -1.29 -6.82
N GLY A 74 4.30 -1.37 -8.14
CA GLY A 74 3.88 -0.45 -9.22
C GLY A 74 3.70 1.04 -8.87
N GLU A 75 2.85 1.74 -9.63
CA GLU A 75 2.57 3.16 -9.39
C GLU A 75 1.84 3.36 -8.05
N LEU A 76 2.29 4.33 -7.26
CA LEU A 76 1.67 4.73 -5.99
C LEU A 76 0.26 5.26 -6.23
N ARG A 77 -0.68 4.89 -5.37
CA ARG A 77 -2.06 5.37 -5.45
C ARG A 77 -2.26 6.56 -4.51
N ILE A 78 -2.72 7.68 -5.05
CA ILE A 78 -3.01 8.86 -4.24
C ILE A 78 -4.47 8.81 -3.79
N ALA A 79 -4.70 8.76 -2.48
CA ALA A 79 -6.03 8.75 -1.91
C ALA A 79 -6.63 10.16 -1.82
N LYS A 80 -7.93 10.26 -2.09
CA LYS A 80 -8.67 11.53 -2.06
C LYS A 80 -9.52 11.65 -0.78
N PRO A 81 -9.46 12.79 -0.07
CA PRO A 81 -10.29 13.02 1.11
C PRO A 81 -11.80 13.05 0.79
N PHE A 82 -12.16 13.46 -0.43
CA PHE A 82 -13.54 13.52 -0.92
C PHE A 82 -13.63 12.98 -2.35
N ASP A 83 -14.81 12.55 -2.80
CA ASP A 83 -15.00 12.03 -4.16
C ASP A 83 -15.04 13.14 -5.21
N SER A 84 -15.73 14.23 -4.87
CA SER A 84 -15.87 15.41 -5.71
C SER A 84 -16.26 16.63 -4.88
N PHE A 85 -16.45 17.76 -5.55
CA PHE A 85 -16.99 18.98 -4.97
C PHE A 85 -18.19 19.41 -5.81
N ALA A 86 -19.28 19.81 -5.13
CA ALA A 86 -20.41 20.45 -5.78
C ALA A 86 -20.04 21.86 -6.28
N PRO A 87 -20.84 22.49 -7.16
CA PRO A 87 -20.54 23.82 -7.71
C PRO A 87 -20.37 24.93 -6.67
N ASP A 88 -20.97 24.77 -5.49
CA ASP A 88 -20.85 25.68 -4.35
C ASP A 88 -19.62 25.42 -3.47
N GLY A 89 -18.79 24.42 -3.83
CA GLY A 89 -17.61 24.02 -3.08
C GLY A 89 -17.88 23.02 -1.96
N THR A 90 -19.12 22.53 -1.80
CA THR A 90 -19.44 21.51 -0.80
C THR A 90 -18.79 20.18 -1.17
N PRO A 91 -18.00 19.56 -0.27
CA PRO A 91 -17.43 18.25 -0.53
C PRO A 91 -18.52 17.18 -0.63
N VAL A 92 -18.38 16.29 -1.61
CA VAL A 92 -19.29 15.16 -1.84
C VAL A 92 -18.58 13.86 -1.52
N VAL A 93 -19.26 13.00 -0.76
CA VAL A 93 -18.78 11.66 -0.38
C VAL A 93 -19.90 10.67 -0.65
N ASN A 94 -19.65 9.70 -1.52
CA ASN A 94 -20.56 8.62 -1.87
C ASN A 94 -19.84 7.27 -1.74
N ARG A 95 -19.56 6.89 -0.50
CA ARG A 95 -18.79 5.70 -0.13
C ARG A 95 -19.46 4.99 1.04
N PRO A 96 -19.34 3.65 1.14
CA PRO A 96 -19.79 2.93 2.32
C PRO A 96 -19.05 3.41 3.58
N GLU A 97 -19.78 3.45 4.70
CA GLU A 97 -19.20 3.76 6.00
C GLU A 97 -18.16 2.71 6.42
N VAL A 98 -17.17 3.14 7.20
CA VAL A 98 -16.25 2.21 7.85
C VAL A 98 -17.01 1.54 9.00
N PRO A 99 -17.05 0.18 9.08
CA PRO A 99 -17.71 -0.51 10.18
C PRO A 99 -17.20 -0.03 11.55
N GLU A 100 -18.08 0.15 12.52
CA GLU A 100 -17.72 0.68 13.86
C GLU A 100 -16.56 -0.09 14.50
N GLY A 101 -16.52 -1.42 14.36
CA GLY A 101 -15.44 -2.27 14.89
C GLY A 101 -14.08 -2.10 14.21
N GLU A 102 -14.03 -1.47 13.03
CA GLU A 102 -12.79 -1.19 12.28
C GLU A 102 -12.35 0.27 12.42
N TRP A 103 -13.25 1.16 12.86
CA TRP A 103 -13.06 2.61 12.81
C TRP A 103 -11.77 3.08 13.49
N ASP A 104 -11.56 2.67 14.75
CA ASP A 104 -10.36 3.06 15.53
C ASP A 104 -9.07 2.55 14.87
N ALA A 105 -9.13 1.35 14.29
CA ALA A 105 -7.99 0.73 13.64
C ALA A 105 -7.63 1.45 12.33
N VAL A 106 -8.63 1.84 11.53
CA VAL A 106 -8.44 2.60 10.30
C VAL A 106 -7.93 4.01 10.61
N VAL A 107 -8.53 4.71 11.56
CA VAL A 107 -8.06 6.04 12.00
C VAL A 107 -6.60 5.96 12.46
N ARG A 108 -6.27 4.99 13.31
CA ARG A 108 -4.89 4.79 13.77
C ARG A 108 -3.92 4.53 12.63
N TYR A 109 -4.29 3.67 11.68
CA TYR A 109 -3.47 3.37 10.51
C TYR A 109 -3.16 4.64 9.70
N LEU A 110 -4.20 5.42 9.38
CA LEU A 110 -4.08 6.62 8.54
C LEU A 110 -3.19 7.70 9.17
N GLU A 111 -3.16 7.79 10.50
CA GLU A 111 -2.40 8.83 11.20
C GLU A 111 -1.00 8.42 11.66
N GLN A 112 -0.78 7.13 11.91
CA GLN A 112 0.52 6.62 12.37
C GLN A 112 1.44 6.21 11.22
N ALA A 113 0.93 6.15 9.99
CA ALA A 113 1.75 5.85 8.83
C ALA A 113 2.89 6.88 8.64
N PRO A 114 4.06 6.46 8.11
CA PRO A 114 5.17 7.34 7.84
C PRO A 114 4.78 8.61 7.08
N ILE A 115 5.19 9.76 7.61
CA ILE A 115 5.04 11.06 6.94
C ILE A 115 6.18 11.21 5.93
N VAL A 116 5.83 11.53 4.68
CA VAL A 116 6.79 11.79 3.59
C VAL A 116 6.92 13.26 3.25
N LEU A 117 5.88 14.05 3.52
CA LEU A 117 5.89 15.50 3.33
C LEU A 117 5.11 16.16 4.46
N ALA A 118 5.65 17.25 5.00
CA ALA A 118 4.97 18.06 6.00
C ALA A 118 5.21 19.54 5.71
N ALA A 119 4.13 20.29 5.53
CA ALA A 119 4.19 21.75 5.52
C ALA A 119 3.98 22.30 6.94
N ARG A 120 4.40 23.54 7.16
CA ARG A 120 4.16 24.23 8.43
C ARG A 120 2.70 24.70 8.50
N GLY A 121 2.02 24.35 9.58
CA GLY A 121 0.66 24.82 9.88
C GLY A 121 -0.43 23.80 9.59
N PHE A 122 -1.67 24.28 9.58
CA PHE A 122 -2.88 23.48 9.39
C PHE A 122 -3.76 24.14 8.34
N ASP A 123 -4.53 23.32 7.61
CA ASP A 123 -5.54 23.80 6.70
C ASP A 123 -6.89 24.09 7.39
N VAL A 124 -7.75 24.79 6.67
CA VAL A 124 -9.16 24.98 7.04
C VAL A 124 -9.91 23.66 6.96
N ASP A 125 -10.77 23.42 7.94
CA ASP A 125 -11.72 22.33 7.91
C ASP A 125 -12.86 22.69 6.94
N VAL A 126 -12.89 22.05 5.77
CA VAL A 126 -13.87 22.38 4.72
C VAL A 126 -15.30 21.99 5.08
N LEU A 127 -15.48 21.07 6.02
CA LEU A 127 -16.81 20.66 6.51
C LEU A 127 -17.29 21.52 7.67
N ASP A 128 -16.38 22.15 8.41
CA ASP A 128 -16.71 23.11 9.45
C ASP A 128 -15.70 24.29 9.45
N PRO A 129 -15.86 25.26 8.52
CA PRO A 129 -14.92 26.38 8.38
C PRO A 129 -14.85 27.32 9.58
N ALA A 130 -15.84 27.24 10.49
CA ALA A 130 -15.84 28.02 11.73
C ALA A 130 -14.86 27.46 12.77
N ARG A 131 -14.40 26.21 12.62
CA ARG A 131 -13.41 25.62 13.53
C ARG A 131 -12.02 26.22 13.33
N PRO A 132 -11.19 26.23 14.40
CA PRO A 132 -9.77 26.51 14.26
C PRO A 132 -9.13 25.58 13.23
N ARG A 133 -8.17 26.11 12.45
CA ARG A 133 -7.42 25.33 11.46
C ARG A 133 -6.68 24.19 12.16
N ARG A 134 -7.14 22.96 11.89
CA ARG A 134 -6.64 21.73 12.50
C ARG A 134 -6.36 20.60 11.50
N VAL A 135 -6.71 20.79 10.23
CA VAL A 135 -6.46 19.79 9.18
C VAL A 135 -4.94 19.69 8.95
N PRO A 136 -4.30 18.54 9.20
CA PRO A 136 -2.85 18.43 9.06
C PRO A 136 -2.41 18.59 7.61
N LEU A 137 -1.44 19.48 7.36
CA LEU A 137 -0.79 19.63 6.07
C LEU A 137 0.37 18.64 5.92
N THR A 138 0.08 17.36 6.13
CA THR A 138 1.00 16.24 6.00
C THR A 138 0.57 15.32 4.87
N TYR A 139 1.52 14.58 4.32
CA TYR A 139 1.26 13.42 3.49
C TYR A 139 1.90 12.19 4.10
N HIS A 140 1.15 11.10 4.13
CA HIS A 140 1.51 9.81 4.68
C HIS A 140 1.61 8.77 3.57
N THR A 141 2.33 7.67 3.81
CA THR A 141 2.36 6.52 2.91
C THR A 141 2.52 5.20 3.66
N ASP A 142 1.97 4.13 3.09
CA ASP A 142 2.25 2.73 3.44
C ASP A 142 3.06 2.00 2.34
N GLY A 143 3.59 2.78 1.40
CA GLY A 143 4.31 2.30 0.24
C GLY A 143 3.45 1.85 -0.93
N THR A 144 2.15 1.60 -0.75
CA THR A 144 1.21 1.35 -1.86
C THR A 144 0.34 2.58 -2.12
N TRP A 145 -0.10 3.22 -1.05
CA TRP A 145 -0.93 4.40 -1.04
C TRP A 145 -0.18 5.60 -0.48
N VAL A 146 -0.61 6.77 -0.93
CA VAL A 146 -0.19 8.07 -0.43
C VAL A 146 -1.46 8.86 -0.14
N TRP A 147 -1.56 9.48 1.04
CA TRP A 147 -2.75 10.24 1.41
C TRP A 147 -2.38 11.48 2.23
N SER A 148 -3.21 12.51 2.15
CA SER A 148 -3.05 13.68 3.00
C SER A 148 -3.54 13.40 4.43
N GLY A 149 -2.99 14.10 5.42
CA GLY A 149 -3.45 14.03 6.81
C GLY A 149 -4.92 14.42 6.99
N ALA A 150 -5.50 15.09 5.99
CA ALA A 150 -6.93 15.36 5.92
C ALA A 150 -7.78 14.08 5.92
N VAL A 151 -7.33 12.97 5.31
CA VAL A 151 -8.13 11.73 5.25
C VAL A 151 -8.37 11.17 6.65
N GLY A 152 -7.31 11.03 7.46
CA GLY A 152 -7.43 10.59 8.85
C GLY A 152 -8.22 11.57 9.71
N TYR A 153 -7.96 12.87 9.55
CA TYR A 153 -8.66 13.93 10.28
C TYR A 153 -10.17 13.91 10.03
N HIS A 154 -10.62 13.88 8.76
CA HIS A 154 -12.05 13.93 8.44
C HIS A 154 -12.78 12.64 8.83
N LEU A 155 -12.14 11.48 8.74
CA LEU A 155 -12.70 10.24 9.30
C LEU A 155 -12.89 10.38 10.81
N ARG A 156 -11.85 10.86 11.53
CA ARG A 156 -11.92 11.02 12.99
C ARG A 156 -12.99 12.01 13.43
N VAL A 157 -13.01 13.18 12.80
CA VAL A 157 -13.72 14.35 13.31
C VAL A 157 -15.14 14.42 12.77
N HIS A 158 -15.35 13.97 11.54
CA HIS A 158 -16.62 14.10 10.81
C HIS A 158 -17.20 12.76 10.36
N GLY A 159 -16.54 11.63 10.64
CA GLY A 159 -16.99 10.31 10.21
C GLY A 159 -16.89 10.09 8.69
N VAL A 160 -16.14 10.92 7.97
CA VAL A 160 -16.02 10.82 6.51
C VAL A 160 -15.25 9.55 6.13
N PRO A 161 -15.87 8.58 5.41
CA PRO A 161 -15.19 7.35 5.03
C PRO A 161 -14.06 7.60 4.01
N PRO A 162 -12.88 7.00 4.21
CA PRO A 162 -11.84 6.94 3.19
C PRO A 162 -12.31 6.14 1.96
N GLU A 163 -11.53 6.18 0.89
CA GLU A 163 -11.83 5.38 -0.31
C GLU A 163 -11.96 3.88 0.04
N PRO A 164 -12.99 3.17 -0.49
CA PRO A 164 -13.23 1.78 -0.13
C PRO A 164 -12.06 0.85 -0.45
N GLU A 165 -11.32 1.13 -1.52
CA GLU A 165 -10.12 0.39 -1.91
C GLU A 165 -8.98 0.61 -0.91
N LEU A 166 -8.87 1.79 -0.30
CA LEU A 166 -7.91 2.06 0.76
C LEU A 166 -8.32 1.32 2.04
N VAL A 167 -9.60 1.37 2.42
CA VAL A 167 -10.09 0.61 3.59
C VAL A 167 -9.89 -0.89 3.40
N ALA A 168 -10.18 -1.42 2.21
CA ALA A 168 -9.95 -2.82 1.87
C ALA A 168 -8.45 -3.18 1.91
N HIS A 169 -7.57 -2.28 1.44
CA HIS A 169 -6.12 -2.44 1.55
C HIS A 169 -5.66 -2.54 3.02
N ILE A 170 -6.08 -1.58 3.84
CA ILE A 170 -5.78 -1.56 5.29
C ILE A 170 -6.27 -2.85 5.96
N ARG A 171 -7.49 -3.30 5.64
CA ARG A 171 -8.07 -4.54 6.16
C ARG A 171 -7.23 -5.75 5.77
N SER A 172 -6.82 -5.84 4.50
CA SER A 172 -5.98 -6.94 4.01
C SER A 172 -4.59 -6.99 4.67
N GLY A 173 -4.07 -5.82 5.07
CA GLY A 173 -2.82 -5.69 5.83
C GLY A 173 -3.00 -5.88 7.34
N GLY A 174 -4.19 -6.26 7.81
CA GLY A 174 -4.47 -6.47 9.23
C GLY A 174 -4.39 -5.20 10.07
N PHE A 175 -4.66 -4.03 9.47
CA PHE A 175 -4.58 -2.72 10.12
C PHE A 175 -3.18 -2.39 10.68
N GLN A 176 -2.13 -3.01 10.15
CA GLN A 176 -0.75 -2.73 10.52
C GLN A 176 -0.06 -1.94 9.41
N VAL A 177 0.50 -0.80 9.77
CA VAL A 177 1.30 0.00 8.85
C VAL A 177 2.58 -0.79 8.54
N PRO A 178 2.88 -1.05 7.26
CA PRO A 178 4.09 -1.75 6.88
C PRO A 178 5.34 -0.86 7.04
N GLU A 179 6.49 -1.51 7.15
CA GLU A 179 7.77 -0.81 7.04
C GLU A 179 7.93 -0.27 5.61
N VAL A 180 8.19 1.04 5.47
CA VAL A 180 8.35 1.70 4.18
C VAL A 180 9.80 2.15 4.01
N SER A 181 10.47 1.61 2.98
CA SER A 181 11.85 1.95 2.63
C SER A 181 12.02 3.40 2.16
N ASP A 182 13.23 3.94 2.31
CA ASP A 182 13.54 5.33 1.92
C ASP A 182 13.37 5.60 0.42
N GLU A 183 13.60 4.60 -0.41
CA GLU A 183 13.36 4.66 -1.86
C GLU A 183 11.86 4.89 -2.14
N VAL A 184 10.99 4.10 -1.51
CA VAL A 184 9.53 4.23 -1.69
C VAL A 184 9.02 5.55 -1.11
N ARG A 185 9.58 6.01 0.02
CA ARG A 185 9.27 7.35 0.56
C ARG A 185 9.65 8.46 -0.43
N SER A 186 10.80 8.35 -1.09
CA SER A 186 11.25 9.31 -2.09
C SER A 186 10.34 9.31 -3.33
N GLN A 187 9.90 8.14 -3.77
CA GLN A 187 8.90 7.99 -4.84
C GLN A 187 7.55 8.62 -4.45
N ALA A 188 7.12 8.47 -3.19
CA ALA A 188 5.90 9.09 -2.70
C ALA A 188 5.96 10.62 -2.70
N VAL A 189 7.10 11.20 -2.29
CA VAL A 189 7.31 12.65 -2.43
C VAL A 189 7.21 13.06 -3.89
N ALA A 190 7.92 12.38 -4.80
CA ALA A 190 7.90 12.68 -6.22
C ALA A 190 6.50 12.59 -6.84
N ALA A 191 5.67 11.63 -6.41
CA ALA A 191 4.29 11.49 -6.88
C ALA A 191 3.38 12.65 -6.44
N ILE A 192 3.64 13.29 -5.30
CA ILE A 192 2.86 14.43 -4.80
C ILE A 192 3.39 15.77 -5.35
N THR A 193 4.71 15.90 -5.54
CA THR A 193 5.36 17.16 -5.92
C THR A 193 5.73 17.24 -7.40
N GLY A 194 5.48 16.19 -8.19
CA GLY A 194 5.80 16.14 -9.61
C GLY A 194 5.03 17.18 -10.43
N PRO A 195 5.56 17.60 -11.59
CA PRO A 195 4.87 18.55 -12.47
C PRO A 195 3.55 17.94 -12.97
N ALA A 196 2.49 18.76 -12.91
CA ALA A 196 1.15 18.43 -13.38
C ALA A 196 1.08 18.16 -14.90
#